data_AF-A0A1Y2DPF1-F1
#
_entry.id   AF-A0A1Y2DPF1-F1
#
_cell.length_a   1.000
_cell.length_b   1.000
_cell.length_c   1.000
_cell.angle_alpha   90.00
_cell.angle_beta   90.00
_cell.angle_gamma   90.00
#
_symmetry.space_group_name_H-M   'P 1'
#
loop_
_entity.id
_entity.type
_entity.pdbx_description
1 polymer ?
#
loop_
_entity_poly.entity_id
_entity_poly.type
_entity_poly.pdbx_seq_one_letter_code
_entity_poly.pdbx_strand_id
1 'polypeptide(L)'
;CNRAFARNFNLQSHIKSHMGVRDFSCPECSKKFSRKHDCSRHCIAIHGYDKETGQPPEHLLAAREEREREQAQRERQEHAMREDLRMVEGQMSLPVGREMGPP
;
A
#
# COMPACT_ATOMS: atom_id res chain seq x y z
N CYS A 1 21.32 -20.20 16.62
CA CYS A 1 20.34 -20.90 17.50
C CYS A 1 19.59 -21.94 16.66
N ASN A 2 19.27 -23.12 17.22
CA ASN A 2 18.59 -24.22 16.51
C ASN A 2 17.07 -24.25 16.77
N ARG A 3 16.40 -23.11 16.65
CA ARG A 3 14.93 -23.04 16.76
C ARG A 3 14.28 -23.18 15.39
N ALA A 4 13.41 -24.17 15.23
CA ALA A 4 12.57 -24.35 14.06
C ALA A 4 11.19 -23.73 14.30
N PHE A 5 10.63 -23.09 13.27
CA PHE A 5 9.32 -22.46 13.34
C PHE A 5 8.42 -23.01 12.24
N ALA A 6 7.18 -23.38 12.60
CA ALA A 6 6.20 -23.89 11.65
C ALA A 6 5.61 -22.82 10.72
N ARG A 7 5.81 -21.53 11.02
CA ARG A 7 5.23 -20.41 10.25
C ARG A 7 6.28 -19.36 9.94
N ASN A 8 6.25 -18.83 8.71
CA ASN A 8 7.23 -17.86 8.22
C ASN A 8 7.26 -16.58 9.07
N PHE A 9 6.11 -16.03 9.45
CA PHE A 9 6.06 -14.82 10.28
C PHE A 9 6.73 -14.97 11.66
N ASN A 10 6.71 -16.18 12.23
CA ASN A 10 7.38 -16.49 13.49
C ASN A 10 8.90 -16.52 13.29
N LEU A 11 9.37 -17.13 12.18
CA LEU A 11 10.78 -17.13 11.80
C LEU A 11 11.29 -15.70 11.57
N GLN A 12 10.56 -14.88 10.82
CA GLN A 12 10.92 -13.48 10.57
C GLN A 12 11.01 -12.67 11.87
N SER A 13 10.02 -12.81 12.75
CA SER A 13 10.05 -12.15 14.06
C SER A 13 11.23 -12.64 14.93
N HIS A 14 11.57 -13.91 14.84
CA HIS A 14 12.71 -14.49 15.55
C HIS A 14 14.05 -13.96 15.01
N ILE A 15 14.22 -13.84 13.70
CA ILE A 15 15.43 -13.29 13.08
C ILE A 15 15.61 -11.82 13.47
N LYS A 16 14.52 -11.03 13.53
CA LYS A 16 14.57 -9.65 14.04
C LYS A 16 15.11 -9.55 15.47
N SER A 17 14.86 -10.56 16.31
CA SER A 17 15.45 -10.62 17.66
C SER A 17 16.96 -10.80 17.63
N HIS A 18 17.51 -11.51 16.64
CA HIS A 18 18.96 -11.64 16.47
C HIS A 18 19.60 -10.33 15.98
N MET A 19 18.90 -9.60 15.11
CA MET A 19 19.37 -8.31 14.60
C MET A 19 19.14 -7.16 15.59
N GLY A 20 18.51 -7.41 16.75
CA GLY A 20 18.17 -6.36 17.71
C GLY A 20 17.16 -5.34 17.19
N VAL A 21 16.50 -5.64 16.06
CA VAL A 21 15.56 -4.76 15.40
C VAL A 21 14.28 -4.71 16.22
N ARG A 22 14.03 -3.57 16.84
CA ARG A 22 12.83 -3.27 17.62
C ARG A 22 12.08 -2.13 16.93
N ASP A 23 11.34 -2.50 15.90
CA ASP A 23 10.60 -1.56 15.04
C ASP A 23 9.43 -0.87 15.77
N PHE A 24 9.00 -1.40 16.92
CA PHE A 24 7.80 -0.92 17.60
C PHE A 24 8.17 -0.25 18.93
N SER A 25 8.31 1.07 18.92
CA SER A 25 8.43 1.89 20.13
C SER A 25 7.05 2.24 20.67
N CYS A 26 6.91 2.27 21.98
CA CYS A 26 5.76 2.91 22.63
C CYS A 26 5.85 4.43 22.39
N PRO A 27 4.75 5.12 22.04
CA PRO A 27 4.74 6.57 21.91
C PRO A 27 4.80 7.29 23.26
N GLU A 28 4.22 6.69 24.30
CA GLU A 28 4.13 7.25 25.65
C GLU A 28 5.35 6.95 26.52
N CYS A 29 6.19 5.99 26.13
CA CYS A 29 7.41 5.67 26.86
C CYS A 29 8.55 5.17 25.97
N SER A 30 9.78 5.21 26.47
CA SER A 30 10.97 4.76 25.72
C SER A 30 11.12 3.23 25.55
N LYS A 31 10.07 2.44 25.83
CA LYS A 31 10.12 0.98 25.66
C LYS A 31 10.00 0.61 24.19
N LYS A 32 10.89 -0.29 23.75
CA LYS A 32 10.95 -0.82 22.39
C LYS A 32 10.61 -2.31 22.39
N PHE A 33 9.79 -2.73 21.44
CA PHE A 33 9.30 -4.09 21.28
C PHE A 33 9.65 -4.62 19.88
N SER A 34 9.92 -5.92 19.80
CA SER A 34 10.17 -6.58 18.51
C SER A 34 8.88 -6.93 17.75
N ARG A 35 7.72 -6.89 18.42
CA ARG A 35 6.42 -7.28 17.85
C ARG A 35 5.35 -6.24 18.17
N LYS A 36 4.50 -5.94 17.18
CA LYS A 36 3.39 -4.98 17.31
C LYS A 36 2.42 -5.33 18.45
N HIS A 37 2.02 -6.61 18.56
CA HIS A 37 1.06 -7.03 19.59
C HIS A 37 1.61 -6.87 21.01
N ASP A 38 2.92 -7.00 21.22
CA ASP A 38 3.56 -6.78 22.51
C ASP A 38 3.55 -5.30 22.89
N CYS A 39 3.85 -4.41 21.92
CA CYS A 39 3.75 -2.97 22.12
C CYS A 39 2.31 -2.54 22.42
N SER A 40 1.33 -2.97 21.62
CA SER A 40 -0.08 -2.63 21.86
C SER A 40 -0.58 -3.12 23.21
N ARG A 41 -0.25 -4.36 23.61
CA ARG A 41 -0.62 -4.87 24.95
C ARG A 41 0.01 -4.04 26.06
N HIS A 42 1.27 -3.64 25.89
CA HIS A 42 1.94 -2.75 26.83
C HIS A 42 1.26 -1.38 26.92
N CYS A 43 0.94 -0.76 25.78
CA CYS A 43 0.27 0.54 25.76
C CYS A 43 -1.10 0.48 26.43
N ILE A 44 -1.89 -0.57 26.18
CA ILE A 44 -3.20 -0.76 26.85
C ILE A 44 -3.01 -0.95 28.36
N ALA A 45 -2.11 -1.85 28.76
CA ALA A 45 -1.98 -2.25 30.16
C ALA A 45 -1.32 -1.19 31.06
N ILE A 46 -0.40 -0.40 30.52
CA ILE A 46 0.40 0.55 31.30
C ILE A 46 -0.04 2.00 31.07
N HIS A 47 -0.45 2.34 29.85
CA HIS A 47 -0.82 3.70 29.47
C HIS A 47 -2.32 3.88 29.26
N GLY A 48 -3.13 2.80 29.36
CA GLY A 48 -4.55 2.87 29.05
C GLY A 48 -4.84 3.23 27.59
N TYR A 49 -3.87 3.01 26.68
CA TYR A 49 -3.99 3.39 25.27
C TYR A 49 -5.11 2.59 24.63
N ASP A 50 -6.24 3.26 24.42
CA ASP A 50 -7.43 2.62 23.88
C ASP A 50 -7.26 2.35 22.38
N LYS A 51 -7.54 1.12 22.01
CA LYS A 51 -7.31 0.60 20.66
C LYS A 51 -8.32 1.17 19.66
N GLU A 52 -9.31 1.94 20.13
CA GLU A 52 -10.44 2.45 19.34
C GLU A 52 -10.05 3.47 18.27
N THR A 53 -8.92 4.17 18.39
CA THR A 53 -8.50 5.11 17.33
C THR A 53 -7.79 4.43 16.16
N GLY A 54 -7.24 3.21 16.33
CA GLY A 54 -6.67 2.45 15.22
C GLY A 54 -5.62 3.20 14.37
N GLN A 55 -5.10 4.33 14.83
CA GLN A 55 -4.26 5.20 14.02
C GLN A 55 -2.92 4.51 13.82
N PRO A 56 -2.51 4.20 12.57
CA PRO A 56 -1.12 3.93 12.28
C PRO A 56 -0.32 5.16 12.72
N PRO A 57 0.94 5.00 13.14
CA PRO A 57 1.83 6.13 13.31
C PRO A 57 1.71 7.06 12.11
N GLU A 58 1.58 8.38 12.32
CA GLU A 58 1.23 9.33 11.24
C GLU A 58 2.18 9.22 10.02
N HIS A 59 3.44 8.83 10.25
CA HIS A 59 4.42 8.57 9.19
C HIS A 59 4.06 7.41 8.23
N LEU A 60 3.25 6.44 8.66
CA LEU A 60 2.75 5.32 7.84
C LEU A 60 1.48 5.67 7.06
N LEU A 61 0.72 6.68 7.50
CA LEU A 61 -0.42 7.22 6.76
C LEU A 61 0.07 8.06 5.57
N ALA A 62 1.05 8.96 5.80
CA ALA A 62 1.67 9.74 4.73
C ALA A 62 2.25 8.84 3.61
N ALA A 63 2.94 7.75 3.99
CA ALA A 63 3.49 6.78 3.03
C ALA A 63 2.41 5.94 2.31
N ARG A 64 1.20 5.81 2.87
CA ARG A 64 0.07 5.13 2.22
C ARG A 64 -0.65 6.06 1.25
N GLU A 65 -0.86 7.31 1.65
CA GLU A 65 -1.48 8.35 0.81
C GLU A 65 -0.63 8.67 -0.43
N GLU A 66 0.70 8.68 -0.30
CA GLU A 66 1.62 8.85 -1.42
C GLU A 66 1.49 7.71 -2.44
N ARG A 67 1.49 6.45 -1.97
CA ARG A 67 1.28 5.27 -2.83
C ARG A 67 -0.08 5.26 -3.53
N GLU A 68 -1.14 5.68 -2.84
CA GLU A 68 -2.50 5.78 -3.41
C GLU A 68 -2.58 6.90 -4.46
N ARG A 69 -1.89 8.03 -4.26
CA ARG A 69 -1.79 9.12 -5.26
C ARG A 69 -1.00 8.70 -6.49
N GLU A 70 0.12 8.02 -6.31
CA GLU A 70 0.94 7.47 -7.40
C GLU A 70 0.16 6.44 -8.22
N GLN A 71 -0.59 5.54 -7.56
CA GLN A 71 -1.45 4.57 -8.24
C GLN A 71 -2.55 5.25 -9.04
N ALA A 72 -3.25 6.22 -8.45
CA ALA A 72 -4.29 6.98 -9.15
C ALA A 72 -3.73 7.79 -10.34
N GLN A 73 -2.47 8.26 -10.26
CA GLN A 73 -1.81 8.93 -11.37
C GLN A 73 -1.46 7.95 -12.51
N ARG A 74 -1.02 6.73 -12.19
CA ARG A 74 -0.76 5.68 -13.18
C ARG A 74 -2.04 5.25 -13.89
N GLU A 75 -3.14 5.04 -13.15
CA GLU A 75 -4.44 4.67 -13.72
C GLU A 75 -4.99 5.76 -14.66
N ARG A 76 -4.84 7.04 -14.30
CA ARG A 76 -5.18 8.16 -15.19
C ARG A 76 -4.33 8.19 -16.46
N GLN A 77 -3.03 7.95 -16.35
CA GLN A 77 -2.13 7.87 -17.51
C GLN A 77 -2.49 6.69 -18.42
N GLU A 78 -2.80 5.53 -17.84
CA GLU A 78 -3.23 4.35 -18.59
C GLU A 78 -4.56 4.59 -19.32
N HIS A 79 -5.54 5.21 -18.65
CA HIS A 79 -6.82 5.56 -19.27
C HIS A 79 -6.62 6.54 -20.44
N ALA A 80 -5.83 7.59 -20.24
CA ALA A 80 -5.53 8.56 -21.29
C ALA A 80 -4.84 7.90 -22.50
N MET A 81 -3.87 7.00 -22.27
CA MET A 81 -3.19 6.27 -23.33
C MET A 81 -4.14 5.32 -24.09
N ARG A 82 -5.09 4.71 -23.38
CA ARG A 82 -6.09 3.81 -23.97
C ARG A 82 -7.14 4.54 -24.78
N GLU A 83 -7.53 5.75 -24.38
CA GLU A 83 -8.39 6.62 -25.18
C GLU A 83 -7.68 7.18 -26.42
N ASP A 84 -6.41 7.55 -26.31
CA ASP A 84 -5.59 7.98 -27.44
C ASP A 84 -5.43 6.86 -28.48
N LEU A 85 -5.18 5.62 -28.04
CA LEU A 85 -5.12 4.45 -28.94
C LEU A 85 -6.45 4.22 -29.67
N ARG A 86 -7.59 4.38 -28.99
CA ARG A 86 -8.94 4.28 -29.60
C ARG A 86 -9.18 5.37 -30.66
N MET A 87 -8.67 6.58 -30.44
CA MET A 87 -8.76 7.68 -31.40
C MET A 87 -7.95 7.39 -32.67
N VAL A 88 -6.78 6.74 -32.54
CA VAL A 88 -5.96 6.34 -33.71
C VAL A 88 -6.61 5.19 -34.49
N GLU A 89 -7.14 4.18 -33.79
CA GLU A 89 -7.84 3.05 -34.45
C GLU A 89 -9.16 3.47 -35.13
N GLY A 90 -9.82 4.52 -34.64
CA GLY A 90 -11.06 5.07 -35.22
C GLY A 90 -10.90 5.85 -36.53
N GLN A 91 -9.67 6.22 -36.93
CA GLN A 91 -9.40 6.97 -38.17
C GLN A 91 -9.11 6.09 -39.40
N MET A 92 -9.04 4.77 -39.24
CA MET A 92 -8.66 3.85 -40.33
C MET A 92 -9.84 3.33 -41.18
N SER A 93 -11.06 3.85 -40.98
CA SER A 93 -12.27 3.42 -41.69
C SER A 93 -13.00 4.59 -42.36
N LEU A 94 -12.50 5.03 -43.52
CA LEU A 94 -13.25 5.85 -44.49
C LEU A 94 -13.86 4.92 -45.56
N PRO A 95 -15.19 4.88 -45.75
CA PRO A 95 -15.78 4.10 -46.83
C PRO A 95 -15.67 4.86 -48.17
N VAL A 96 -15.23 4.14 -49.20
CA VAL A 96 -15.31 4.54 -50.61
C VAL A 96 -16.78 4.57 -51.06
N GLY A 97 -17.19 5.69 -51.64
CA GLY A 97 -18.21 5.75 -52.70
C GLY A 97 -19.64 6.09 -52.28
N ARG A 98 -20.26 7.03 -53.03
CA ARG A 98 -21.15 6.70 -54.16
C ARG A 98 -21.73 7.99 -54.75
N GLU A 99 -21.37 8.28 -55.99
CA GLU A 99 -21.95 9.38 -56.76
C GLU A 99 -23.36 9.00 -57.24
N MET A 100 -24.34 9.86 -57.00
CA MET A 100 -25.65 9.86 -57.66
C MET A 100 -25.95 11.33 -58.01
N GLY A 101 -25.61 11.71 -59.25
CA GLY A 101 -25.95 12.99 -59.87
C GLY A 101 -27.30 12.94 -60.59
N PRO A 102 -27.87 14.10 -60.97
CA PRO A 102 -29.31 14.41 -60.81
C PRO A 102 -30.03 14.61 -62.16
N PRO A 103 -31.24 15.21 -62.14
CA PRO A 103 -32.51 14.69 -61.60
C PRO A 103 -33.39 14.06 -62.69
#